data_AF-A0A7S1SQ30-F1
#
_entry.id   AF-A0A7S1SQ30-F1
#
_cell.length_a   1.000
_cell.length_b   1.000
_cell.length_c   1.000
_cell.angle_alpha   90.00
_cell.angle_beta   90.00
_cell.angle_gamma   90.00
#
_symmetry.space_group_name_H-M   'P 1'
#
loop_
_entity.id
_entity.type
_entity.pdbx_description
1 polymer ?
#
loop_
_entity_poly.entity_id
_entity_poly.type
_entity_poly.pdbx_seq_one_letter_code
_entity_poly.pdbx_strand_id
1 'polypeptide(L)'
;MVVDRTFRFHQPERERLRQTIRVPLLPGVSPVLMGTEPSYDDYPSSGSEGKAMNVGCSDDQVVVGCQASHSGGENDEVVVKYKGGPAPETRQLFLAIYRDKWGCRPLETWQLFLHSIRRVDLSAVVGQTCEGNVVVKGQ
;
A
#
# COMPACT_ATOMS: atom_id res chain seq x y z
N MET A 1 -20.34 2.44 -2.88
CA MET A 1 -19.04 2.03 -2.32
C MET A 1 -18.70 3.02 -1.21
N VAL A 2 -18.43 2.54 0.00
CA VAL A 2 -18.00 3.38 1.13
C VAL A 2 -16.47 3.43 1.11
N VAL A 3 -15.87 4.59 1.40
CA VAL A 3 -14.40 4.75 1.50
C VAL A 3 -14.06 4.91 2.97
N ASP A 4 -13.29 3.97 3.51
CA ASP A 4 -12.88 3.97 4.92
C ASP A 4 -11.66 4.89 5.14
N ARG A 5 -10.71 4.89 4.19
CA ARG A 5 -9.46 5.67 4.29
C ARG A 5 -9.05 6.28 2.97
N THR A 6 -8.45 7.47 3.02
CA THR A 6 -7.90 8.16 1.85
C THR A 6 -6.41 8.45 2.04
N PHE A 7 -5.60 8.14 1.03
CA PHE A 7 -4.16 8.40 1.02
C PHE A 7 -3.76 9.24 -0.20
N ARG A 8 -2.75 10.10 -0.01
CA ARG A 8 -2.15 10.90 -1.08
C ARG A 8 -0.64 10.72 -1.05
N PHE A 9 -0.08 10.27 -2.16
CA PHE A 9 1.35 10.05 -2.32
C PHE A 9 1.88 10.95 -3.43
N HIS A 10 3.03 11.56 -3.20
CA HIS A 10 3.73 12.38 -4.18
C HIS A 10 5.05 11.71 -4.49
N GLN A 11 5.30 11.42 -5.76
CA GLN A 11 6.57 10.89 -6.24
C GLN A 11 7.11 11.75 -7.37
N PRO A 12 8.43 11.91 -7.48
CA PRO A 12 9.03 12.48 -8.69
C PRO A 12 8.61 11.69 -9.93
N GLU A 13 8.45 12.38 -11.06
CA GLU A 13 8.13 11.73 -12.32
C GLU A 13 9.12 10.61 -12.65
N ARG A 14 8.60 9.51 -13.21
CA ARG A 14 9.39 8.33 -13.60
C ARG A 14 10.09 7.59 -12.44
N GLU A 15 9.88 7.98 -11.18
CA GLU A 15 10.36 7.22 -10.03
C GLU A 15 9.33 6.18 -9.54
N ARG A 16 9.81 5.19 -8.78
CA ARG A 16 8.97 4.11 -8.27
C ARG A 16 8.57 4.38 -6.83
N LEU A 17 7.27 4.42 -6.57
CA LEU A 17 6.72 4.43 -5.22
C LEU A 17 6.61 3.01 -4.70
N ARG A 18 7.02 2.82 -3.44
CA ARG A 18 6.71 1.63 -2.64
C ARG A 18 6.25 2.10 -1.26
N GLN A 19 4.96 2.01 -1.01
CA GLN A 19 4.39 2.32 0.29
C GLN A 19 3.94 1.04 1.00
N THR A 20 4.27 0.92 2.29
CA THR A 20 3.70 -0.09 3.17
C THR A 20 2.73 0.59 4.13
N ILE A 21 1.49 0.10 4.22
CA ILE A 21 0.43 0.65 5.05
C ILE A 21 -0.08 -0.45 5.97
N ARG A 22 -0.10 -0.19 7.28
CA ARG A 22 -0.65 -1.10 8.28
C ARG A 22 -2.17 -1.09 8.24
N VAL A 23 -2.74 -2.29 8.24
CA VAL A 23 -4.16 -2.55 8.42
C VAL A 23 -4.37 -2.83 9.91
N PRO A 24 -5.10 -1.97 10.63
CA PRO A 24 -5.33 -2.17 12.06
C PRO A 24 -6.08 -3.49 12.29
N LEU A 25 -5.69 -4.23 13.33
CA LEU A 25 -6.51 -5.34 13.80
C LEU A 25 -7.81 -4.78 14.39
N LEU A 26 -8.96 -5.36 14.00
CA LEU A 26 -10.21 -5.01 14.67
C LEU A 26 -10.17 -5.50 16.13
N PRO A 27 -10.70 -4.72 17.08
CA PRO A 27 -10.83 -5.16 18.47
C PRO A 27 -11.56 -6.51 18.54
N GLY A 28 -10.98 -7.48 19.26
CA GLY A 28 -11.55 -8.81 19.44
C GLY A 28 -11.08 -9.89 18.46
N VAL A 29 -10.28 -9.55 17.44
CA VAL A 29 -9.64 -10.53 16.55
C VAL A 29 -8.23 -10.82 17.05
N SER A 30 -8.12 -11.65 18.09
CA SER A 30 -6.81 -12.14 18.53
C SER A 30 -6.33 -13.22 17.56
N PRO A 31 -5.07 -13.18 17.09
CA PRO A 31 -4.50 -14.25 16.26
C PRO A 31 -4.48 -15.61 16.98
N VAL A 32 -4.68 -15.63 18.30
CA VAL A 32 -4.75 -16.84 19.13
C VAL A 32 -6.11 -17.56 19.00
N LEU A 33 -7.19 -16.86 18.63
CA LEU A 33 -8.54 -17.45 18.56
C LEU A 33 -8.87 -18.05 17.18
N MET A 34 -7.97 -17.94 16.21
CA MET A 34 -8.17 -18.46 14.86
C MET A 34 -7.14 -19.55 14.57
N GLY A 35 -7.31 -20.72 15.20
CA GLY A 35 -6.70 -21.97 14.71
C GLY A 35 -5.63 -22.64 15.57
N THR A 36 -5.63 -22.51 16.89
CA THR A 36 -4.81 -23.38 17.76
C THR A 36 -5.70 -24.35 18.53
N GLU A 37 -6.34 -25.28 17.83
CA GLU A 37 -6.72 -26.55 18.45
C GLU A 37 -5.42 -27.38 18.55
N PRO A 38 -5.03 -27.90 19.72
CA PRO A 38 -3.83 -28.72 19.84
C PRO A 38 -4.09 -30.09 19.21
N SER A 39 -3.81 -30.24 17.91
CA SER A 39 -3.83 -31.55 17.26
C SER A 39 -2.58 -32.33 17.65
N TYR A 40 -2.81 -33.44 18.32
CA TYR A 40 -1.81 -34.41 18.76
C TYR A 40 -1.38 -35.27 17.57
N ASP A 41 -0.65 -34.74 16.59
CA ASP A 41 0.08 -35.56 15.60
C ASP A 41 1.13 -34.71 14.87
N ASP A 42 2.39 -35.13 15.04
CA ASP A 42 3.61 -34.54 14.50
C ASP A 42 3.83 -34.99 13.05
N TYR A 43 3.60 -34.09 12.09
CA TYR A 43 4.06 -34.22 10.70
C TYR A 43 4.54 -32.83 10.22
N PRO A 44 5.72 -32.71 9.57
CA PRO A 44 6.21 -31.42 9.08
C PRO A 44 5.50 -31.08 7.77
N SER A 45 4.27 -30.56 7.86
CA SER A 45 3.59 -29.98 6.71
C SER A 45 4.15 -28.59 6.43
N SER A 46 4.97 -28.52 5.38
CA SER A 46 5.31 -27.29 4.66
C SER A 46 4.02 -26.60 4.19
N GLY A 47 3.53 -25.64 4.96
CA GLY A 47 2.39 -24.83 4.59
C GLY A 47 2.06 -23.85 5.69
N SER A 48 2.59 -22.65 5.58
CA SER A 48 2.14 -21.51 6.37
C SER A 48 0.66 -21.23 6.07
N GLU A 49 -0.25 -21.93 6.74
CA GLU A 49 -1.68 -21.58 6.82
C GLU A 49 -1.90 -20.33 7.71
N GLY A 50 -1.00 -19.35 7.59
CA GLY A 50 -1.06 -18.08 8.28
C GLY A 50 -1.99 -17.14 7.51
N LYS A 51 -3.13 -16.81 8.13
CA LYS A 51 -3.95 -15.60 7.90
C LYS A 51 -3.89 -15.04 6.47
N ALA A 52 -4.68 -15.59 5.56
CA ALA A 52 -4.68 -15.18 4.17
C ALA A 52 -5.50 -13.90 3.95
N MET A 53 -4.90 -12.73 4.22
CA MET A 53 -5.43 -11.42 3.79
C MET A 53 -5.27 -11.27 2.27
N ASN A 54 -6.27 -10.71 1.60
CA ASN A 54 -6.26 -10.43 0.17
C ASN A 54 -6.50 -8.94 -0.09
N VAL A 55 -5.93 -8.40 -1.17
CA VAL A 55 -6.13 -7.01 -1.60
C VAL A 55 -6.40 -6.97 -3.11
N GLY A 56 -7.52 -6.34 -3.49
CA GLY A 56 -7.83 -6.00 -4.87
C GLY A 56 -7.46 -4.55 -5.18
N CYS A 57 -7.09 -4.28 -6.43
CA CYS A 57 -6.80 -2.94 -6.94
C CYS A 57 -7.67 -2.64 -8.16
N SER A 58 -8.18 -1.41 -8.27
CA SER A 58 -8.96 -0.96 -9.42
C SER A 58 -8.12 -0.55 -10.64
N ASP A 59 -6.79 -0.52 -10.51
CA ASP A 59 -5.85 -0.06 -11.54
C ASP A 59 -4.79 -1.13 -11.80
N ASP A 60 -4.62 -1.52 -13.06
CA ASP A 60 -3.72 -2.60 -13.48
C ASP A 60 -2.24 -2.19 -13.48
N GLN A 61 -1.94 -0.90 -13.48
CA GLN A 61 -0.57 -0.36 -13.42
C GLN A 61 -0.02 -0.31 -11.99
N VAL A 62 -0.84 -0.66 -10.99
CA VAL A 62 -0.46 -0.63 -9.58
C VAL A 62 -0.40 -2.05 -9.04
N VAL A 63 0.80 -2.43 -8.59
CA VAL A 63 1.03 -3.74 -7.99
C VAL A 63 0.77 -3.63 -6.49
N VAL A 64 -0.17 -4.42 -6.01
CA VAL A 64 -0.51 -4.52 -4.59
C VAL A 64 -0.21 -5.91 -4.04
N GLY A 65 0.07 -5.99 -2.74
CA GLY A 65 0.25 -7.26 -2.06
C GLY A 65 0.02 -7.14 -0.56
N CYS A 66 -0.38 -8.25 0.05
CA CYS A 66 -0.54 -8.38 1.49
C CYS A 66 0.70 -9.05 2.10
N GLN A 67 1.13 -8.56 3.25
CA GLN A 67 2.13 -9.21 4.09
C GLN A 67 1.50 -9.49 5.45
N ALA A 68 1.42 -10.77 5.81
CA ALA A 68 1.01 -11.16 7.14
C ALA A 68 2.17 -10.90 8.10
N SER A 69 1.87 -10.23 9.21
CA SER A 69 2.76 -10.22 10.36
C SER A 69 3.03 -11.68 10.76
N HIS A 70 4.28 -12.11 10.72
CA HIS A 70 4.65 -13.42 11.25
C HIS A 70 4.29 -13.48 12.74
N SER A 71 4.10 -14.70 13.25
CA SER A 71 3.80 -15.04 14.65
C SER A 71 4.43 -14.04 15.65
N GLY A 72 3.63 -13.09 16.13
CA GLY A 72 4.04 -12.01 17.05
C GLY A 72 3.89 -10.58 16.51
N GLY A 73 3.61 -10.38 15.23
CA GLY A 73 3.41 -9.03 14.68
C GLY A 73 1.98 -8.52 14.87
N GLU A 74 1.88 -7.24 15.25
CA GLU A 74 0.65 -6.63 15.77
C GLU A 74 -0.36 -6.25 14.66
N ASN A 75 0.05 -6.13 13.40
CA ASN A 75 -0.83 -5.68 12.30
C ASN A 75 -0.46 -6.32 10.97
N ASP A 76 -1.46 -6.52 10.10
CA ASP A 76 -1.22 -6.92 8.71
C ASP A 76 -0.80 -5.69 7.89
N GLU A 77 -0.08 -5.90 6.79
CA GLU A 77 0.41 -4.81 5.96
C GLU A 77 -0.01 -4.97 4.50
N VAL A 78 -0.39 -3.84 3.89
CA VAL A 78 -0.64 -3.72 2.45
C VAL A 78 0.52 -2.95 1.84
N VAL A 79 1.17 -3.56 0.86
CA VAL A 79 2.25 -2.96 0.10
C VAL A 79 1.71 -2.50 -1.25
N VAL A 80 1.85 -1.20 -1.53
CA VAL A 80 1.47 -0.56 -2.79
C VAL A 80 2.74 -0.20 -3.55
N LYS A 81 2.87 -0.69 -4.78
CA LYS A 81 3.98 -0.38 -5.68
C LYS A 81 3.42 0.23 -6.95
N TYR A 82 3.93 1.40 -7.33
CA TYR A 82 3.54 2.10 -8.54
C TYR A 82 4.78 2.67 -9.23
N LYS A 83 4.79 2.61 -10.55
CA LYS A 83 5.79 3.28 -11.37
C LYS A 83 5.22 4.63 -11.81
N GLY A 84 5.76 5.72 -11.29
CA GLY A 84 5.34 7.07 -11.60
C GLY A 84 5.37 7.34 -13.10
N GLY A 85 4.27 7.88 -13.65
CA GLY A 85 4.23 8.39 -15.01
C GLY A 85 4.87 9.78 -15.17
N PRO A 86 4.72 10.43 -16.34
CA PRO A 86 5.24 11.78 -16.60
C PRO A 86 4.55 12.85 -15.72
N ALA A 87 5.26 13.92 -15.35
CA ALA A 87 4.62 15.02 -14.63
C ALA A 87 4.00 16.08 -15.56
N PRO A 88 2.87 16.71 -15.18
CA PRO A 88 2.03 16.38 -14.03
C PRO A 88 1.04 15.24 -14.37
N GLU A 89 1.04 14.17 -13.59
CA GLU A 89 0.01 13.12 -13.67
C GLU A 89 -0.55 12.88 -12.28
N THR A 90 -1.88 12.81 -12.19
CA THR A 90 -2.58 12.36 -10.97
C THR A 90 -3.39 11.13 -11.32
N ARG A 91 -3.13 10.04 -10.61
CA ARG A 91 -3.83 8.76 -10.78
C ARG A 91 -4.64 8.48 -9.52
N GLN A 92 -5.94 8.32 -9.69
CA GLN A 92 -6.86 7.99 -8.61
C GLN A 92 -7.29 6.53 -8.73
N LEU A 93 -7.21 5.78 -7.64
CA LEU A 93 -7.59 4.37 -7.62
C LEU A 93 -8.19 3.96 -6.28
N PHE A 94 -8.78 2.78 -6.26
CA PHE A 94 -9.34 2.16 -5.07
C PHE A 94 -8.67 0.83 -4.77
N LEU A 95 -8.42 0.59 -3.48
CA LEU A 95 -8.01 -0.71 -2.96
C LEU A 95 -9.13 -1.29 -2.11
N ALA A 96 -9.45 -2.57 -2.33
CA ALA A 96 -10.39 -3.31 -1.50
C ALA A 96 -9.62 -4.38 -0.73
N ILE A 97 -9.64 -4.30 0.59
CA ILE A 97 -8.90 -5.20 1.47
C ILE A 97 -9.87 -6.22 2.02
N TYR A 98 -9.49 -7.50 2.03
CA TYR A 98 -10.31 -8.62 2.45
C TYR A 98 -9.57 -9.42 3.52
N ARG A 99 -10.29 -9.84 4.57
CA ARG A 99 -9.70 -10.67 5.63
C ARG A 99 -9.59 -12.15 5.26
N ASP A 100 -10.11 -12.52 4.10
CA ASP A 100 -10.13 -13.87 3.58
C ASP A 100 -9.53 -13.94 2.17
N LYS A 101 -9.03 -15.12 1.80
CA LYS A 101 -8.40 -15.34 0.49
C LYS A 101 -9.37 -15.24 -0.69
N TRP A 102 -10.66 -15.46 -0.46
CA TRP A 102 -11.68 -15.54 -1.50
C TRP A 102 -12.29 -14.18 -1.86
N GLY A 103 -12.07 -13.16 -1.03
CA GLY A 103 -12.57 -11.81 -1.28
C GLY A 103 -14.08 -11.69 -1.08
N CYS A 104 -14.68 -12.49 -0.20
CA CYS A 104 -16.13 -12.54 -0.04
C CYS A 104 -16.73 -11.24 0.51
N ARG A 105 -16.01 -10.55 1.40
CA ARG A 105 -16.46 -9.28 2.00
C ARG A 105 -15.30 -8.31 2.24
N PRO A 106 -15.36 -7.07 1.73
CA PRO A 106 -14.33 -6.08 1.99
C PRO A 106 -14.33 -5.71 3.48
N LEU A 107 -13.14 -5.75 4.07
CA LEU A 107 -12.82 -5.27 5.41
C LEU A 107 -12.71 -3.74 5.41
N GLU A 108 -11.90 -3.20 4.51
CA GLU A 108 -11.72 -1.76 4.30
C GLU A 108 -11.58 -1.47 2.81
N THR A 109 -12.09 -0.32 2.39
CA THR A 109 -11.91 0.24 1.05
C THR A 109 -11.12 1.53 1.14
N TRP A 110 -9.99 1.60 0.45
CA TRP A 110 -9.12 2.76 0.45
C TRP A 110 -9.18 3.51 -0.87
N GLN A 111 -9.15 4.83 -0.82
CA GLN A 111 -8.98 5.71 -1.98
C GLN A 111 -7.55 6.24 -2.00
N LEU A 112 -6.84 6.04 -3.10
CA LEU A 112 -5.46 6.48 -3.26
C LEU A 112 -5.37 7.52 -4.38
N PHE A 113 -4.64 8.60 -4.10
CA PHE A 113 -4.18 9.57 -5.10
C PHE A 113 -2.67 9.47 -5.23
N LEU A 114 -2.20 9.13 -6.43
CA LEU A 114 -0.79 9.03 -6.77
C LEU A 114 -0.45 10.21 -7.68
N HIS A 115 0.39 11.13 -7.18
CA HIS A 115 0.81 12.32 -7.91
C HIS A 115 2.24 12.13 -8.42
N SER A 116 2.43 12.18 -9.73
CA SER A 116 3.74 12.33 -10.37
C SER A 116 4.04 13.81 -10.51
N ILE A 117 5.02 14.30 -9.75
CA ILE A 117 5.44 15.71 -9.73
C ILE A 117 6.73 15.91 -10.53
N ARG A 118 6.89 17.09 -11.12
CA ARG A 118 8.08 17.40 -11.93
C ARG A 118 9.31 17.40 -11.04
N ARG A 119 10.37 16.71 -11.47
CA ARG A 119 11.67 16.76 -10.81
C ARG A 119 12.47 17.93 -11.37
N VAL A 120 13.00 18.78 -10.51
CA VAL A 120 13.87 19.90 -10.88
C VAL A 120 15.18 19.73 -10.13
N ASP A 121 16.21 19.27 -10.84
CA ASP A 121 17.57 19.18 -10.30
C ASP A 121 18.28 20.53 -10.55
N LEU A 122 18.72 21.21 -9.49
CA LEU A 122 19.47 22.47 -9.58
C LEU A 122 20.94 22.19 -9.25
N SER A 123 21.83 22.51 -10.19
CA SER A 123 23.28 22.51 -9.96
C SER A 123 23.80 23.93 -10.00
N ALA A 124 24.53 24.35 -8.95
CA ALA A 124 25.14 25.66 -8.85
C ALA A 124 26.62 25.54 -8.47
N VAL A 125 27.44 26.46 -8.98
CA VAL A 125 28.83 26.62 -8.53
C VAL A 125 28.84 27.48 -7.27
N VAL A 126 29.65 27.12 -6.28
CA VAL A 126 29.82 27.90 -5.05
C VAL A 126 30.23 29.34 -5.42
N GLY A 127 29.44 30.32 -5.00
CA GLY A 127 29.66 31.74 -5.29
C GLY A 127 28.88 32.31 -6.48
N GLN A 128 28.04 31.52 -7.15
CA GLN A 128 27.12 32.00 -8.18
C GLN A 128 25.65 31.90 -7.77
N THR A 129 24.85 32.89 -8.17
CA THR A 129 23.39 32.86 -8.04
C THR A 129 22.81 31.98 -9.14
N CYS A 130 22.03 30.98 -8.77
CA CYS A 130 21.21 30.21 -9.72
C CYS A 130 19.74 30.56 -9.49
N GLU A 131 19.08 31.07 -10.52
CA GLU A 131 17.65 31.40 -10.50
C GLU A 131 16.85 30.32 -11.24
N GLY A 132 15.78 29.84 -10.62
CA GLY A 132 14.86 28.87 -11.20
C GLY A 132 13.43 29.35 -11.02
N ASN A 133 12.67 29.45 -12.13
CA ASN A 133 11.28 29.87 -12.09
C ASN A 133 10.36 28.64 -12.05
N VAL A 134 9.52 28.55 -11.02
CA VAL A 134 8.47 27.53 -10.90
C VAL A 134 7.12 28.20 -11.04
N VAL A 135 6.38 27.82 -12.09
CA VAL A 135 5.00 28.28 -12.28
C VAL A 135 4.07 27.20 -11.75
N VAL A 136 3.43 27.51 -10.61
CA VAL A 136 2.37 26.66 -10.04
C VAL A 136 1.04 27.11 -10.62
N LYS A 137 0.38 26.24 -11.40
CA LYS A 137 -1.00 26.45 -11.81
C LYS A 137 -1.92 25.77 -10.79
N GLY A 138 -2.76 26.55 -10.12
CA GLY A 138 -3.84 26.01 -9.29
C GLY A 138 -4.90 25.32 -10.14
N GLN A 139 -5.49 24.24 -9.62
CA GLN A 139 -6.69 23.61 -10.19
C GLN A 139 -7.95 24.20 -9.56
#